data_AF-A0A090WF05-F1
#
_entry.id   AF-A0A090WF05-F1
#
_cell.length_a   1.000
_cell.length_b   1.000
_cell.length_c   1.000
_cell.angle_alpha   90.00
_cell.angle_beta   90.00
_cell.angle_gamma   90.00
#
_symmetry.space_group_name_H-M   'P 1'
#
loop_
_entity.id
_entity.type
_entity.pdbx_description
1 polymer ?
#
loop_
_entity_poly.entity_id
_entity_poly.type
_entity_poly.pdbx_seq_one_letter_code
_entity_poly.pdbx_strand_id
1 'polypeptide(L)'
;MKRVLVVFMGLLLLHCKQEQKEPKAVLKEEIIEELVEPVKPEDTEFYSPVPPTVHPTGQNGAPSDAIVLFDGSNLDAWAPVNYDGAVTWILDKNDKSMIVHRTSDTLNATIKSKRKFGSVQLHLEWKSPKHIKGDGQNRGNSGVFLQERYEVQILDNNNNDTYVNGQVGSVYKQSVPLAKALYQQGNGIVMILFTTRLSSIKRAKKQRLQP
;
A
#
# COMPACT_ATOMS: atom_id res chain seq x y z
N MET A 1 -9.15 -105.57 35.47
CA MET A 1 -9.17 -104.14 35.12
C MET A 1 -10.16 -103.46 36.08
N LYS A 2 -9.67 -102.58 36.97
CA LYS A 2 -10.41 -102.09 38.15
C LYS A 2 -11.04 -100.72 37.87
N ARG A 3 -12.28 -100.57 38.37
CA ARG A 3 -13.20 -99.42 38.29
C ARG A 3 -12.68 -98.20 39.09
N VAL A 4 -13.22 -97.00 38.83
CA VAL A 4 -13.99 -96.17 39.80
C VAL A 4 -14.28 -94.77 39.23
N LEU A 5 -15.43 -94.26 39.69
CA LEU A 5 -16.28 -93.13 39.31
C LEU A 5 -15.80 -91.76 39.86
N VAL A 6 -16.27 -90.70 39.22
CA VAL A 6 -16.22 -89.26 39.57
C VAL A 6 -16.93 -88.94 40.91
N VAL A 7 -16.48 -87.90 41.67
CA VAL A 7 -17.29 -86.79 42.27
C VAL A 7 -16.46 -85.84 43.17
N PHE A 8 -16.98 -84.61 43.24
CA PHE A 8 -16.61 -83.26 43.71
C PHE A 8 -16.10 -82.96 45.15
N MET A 9 -15.66 -81.69 45.27
CA MET A 9 -15.74 -80.73 46.41
C MET A 9 -14.58 -80.77 47.42
N GLY A 10 -13.94 -79.68 47.86
CA GLY A 10 -14.05 -78.23 47.71
C GLY A 10 -13.22 -77.58 48.85
N LEU A 11 -12.83 -76.30 48.78
CA LEU A 11 -12.55 -75.49 49.99
C LEU A 11 -12.56 -73.98 49.69
N LEU A 12 -13.41 -73.25 50.44
CA LEU A 12 -13.54 -71.79 50.49
C LEU A 12 -12.31 -71.13 51.12
N LEU A 13 -12.00 -69.89 50.70
CA LEU A 13 -11.56 -68.84 51.64
C LEU A 13 -12.20 -67.47 51.34
N LEU A 14 -12.48 -66.79 52.44
CA LEU A 14 -13.41 -65.70 52.70
C LEU A 14 -13.07 -64.33 52.07
N HIS A 15 -14.14 -63.56 51.87
CA HIS A 15 -14.18 -62.14 51.59
C HIS A 15 -13.45 -61.28 52.64
N CYS A 16 -12.77 -60.22 52.18
CA CYS A 16 -12.59 -59.00 52.97
C CYS A 16 -13.05 -57.80 52.12
N LYS A 17 -14.19 -57.20 52.49
CA LYS A 17 -14.62 -55.88 51.99
C LYS A 17 -13.84 -54.83 52.77
N GLN A 18 -12.92 -54.12 52.12
CA GLN A 18 -12.40 -52.85 52.64
C GLN A 18 -13.00 -51.69 51.86
N GLU A 19 -13.75 -50.86 52.57
CA GLU A 19 -14.33 -49.61 52.10
C GLU A 19 -13.24 -48.54 52.14
N GLN A 20 -12.71 -48.15 50.97
CA GLN A 20 -11.77 -47.03 50.86
C GLN A 20 -12.57 -45.72 50.79
N LYS A 21 -12.49 -44.91 51.86
CA LYS A 21 -12.91 -43.51 51.82
C LYS A 21 -11.94 -42.73 50.93
N GLU A 22 -12.40 -42.28 49.77
CA GLU A 22 -11.68 -41.25 49.01
C GLU A 22 -11.64 -39.95 49.83
N PRO A 23 -10.47 -39.32 50.00
CA PRO A 23 -10.41 -37.98 50.55
C PRO A 23 -11.01 -37.01 49.52
N LYS A 24 -12.08 -36.29 49.89
CA LYS A 24 -12.60 -35.18 49.09
C LYS A 24 -11.47 -34.18 48.85
N ALA A 25 -11.01 -34.11 47.61
CA ALA A 25 -10.12 -33.06 47.16
C ALA A 25 -10.81 -31.72 47.38
N VAL A 26 -10.25 -30.92 48.29
CA VAL A 26 -10.59 -29.51 48.42
C VAL A 26 -9.99 -28.83 47.19
N LEU A 27 -10.82 -28.58 46.18
CA LEU A 27 -10.48 -27.68 45.09
C LEU A 27 -10.20 -26.32 45.72
N LYS A 28 -8.93 -25.93 45.76
CA LYS A 28 -8.58 -24.51 45.83
C LYS A 28 -9.15 -23.91 44.55
N GLU A 29 -10.14 -23.04 44.68
CA GLU A 29 -10.49 -22.07 43.65
C GLU A 29 -9.21 -21.29 43.36
N GLU A 30 -8.51 -21.71 42.30
CA GLU A 30 -7.67 -20.80 41.54
C GLU A 30 -8.62 -19.72 41.06
N ILE A 31 -8.59 -18.59 41.74
CA ILE A 31 -9.11 -17.33 41.22
C ILE A 31 -8.32 -17.12 39.93
N ILE A 32 -8.90 -17.57 38.82
CA ILE A 32 -8.61 -17.01 37.52
C ILE A 32 -9.06 -15.57 37.68
N GLU A 33 -8.10 -14.70 37.97
CA GLU A 33 -8.30 -13.26 37.93
C GLU A 33 -8.60 -12.98 36.45
N GLU A 34 -9.89 -13.06 36.13
CA GLU A 34 -10.45 -12.76 34.82
C GLU A 34 -9.80 -11.44 34.42
N LEU A 35 -9.05 -11.45 33.31
CA LEU A 35 -8.38 -10.26 32.79
C LEU A 35 -9.48 -9.28 32.41
N VAL A 36 -9.94 -8.49 33.39
CA VAL A 36 -10.90 -7.43 33.17
C VAL A 36 -10.17 -6.40 32.34
N GLU A 37 -10.52 -6.32 31.06
CA GLU A 37 -9.94 -5.31 30.19
C GLU A 37 -10.20 -3.93 30.83
N PRO A 38 -9.15 -3.11 31.06
CA PRO A 38 -9.22 -1.95 31.95
C PRO A 38 -10.09 -0.80 31.43
N VAL A 39 -10.68 -0.92 30.25
CA VAL A 39 -11.53 0.09 29.60
C VAL A 39 -12.55 -0.59 28.72
N LYS A 40 -13.80 -0.11 28.73
CA LYS A 40 -14.83 -0.62 27.82
C LYS A 40 -14.59 -0.05 26.42
N PRO A 41 -14.81 -0.80 25.32
CA PRO A 41 -14.59 -0.29 23.96
C PRO A 41 -15.28 1.06 23.70
N GLU A 42 -16.51 1.22 24.21
CA GLU A 42 -17.35 2.41 24.02
C GLU A 42 -16.72 3.69 24.58
N ASP A 43 -15.87 3.60 25.61
CA ASP A 43 -15.18 4.75 26.20
C ASP A 43 -14.17 5.40 25.23
N THR A 44 -13.84 4.71 24.14
CA THR A 44 -12.88 5.15 23.11
C THR A 44 -13.49 5.32 21.72
N GLU A 45 -14.79 5.08 21.56
CA GLU A 45 -15.50 5.24 20.29
C GLU A 45 -15.92 6.70 20.06
N PHE A 46 -15.54 7.25 18.91
CA PHE A 46 -15.99 8.57 18.47
C PHE A 46 -16.68 8.46 17.11
N TYR A 47 -17.84 9.10 16.98
CA TYR A 47 -18.68 9.03 15.79
C TYR A 47 -18.59 10.30 14.92
N SER A 48 -17.70 11.23 15.27
CA SER A 48 -17.47 12.45 14.51
C SER A 48 -16.02 12.94 14.59
N PRO A 49 -15.51 13.62 13.55
CA PRO A 49 -16.18 13.95 12.29
C PRO A 49 -16.40 12.72 11.39
N VAL A 50 -17.59 12.61 10.79
CA VAL A 50 -17.88 11.56 9.80
C VAL A 50 -17.07 11.83 8.54
N PRO A 51 -16.26 10.88 8.05
CA PRO A 51 -15.53 11.05 6.80
C PRO A 51 -16.47 11.22 5.59
N PRO A 52 -16.09 12.02 4.58
CA PRO A 52 -16.88 12.13 3.35
C PRO A 52 -16.89 10.80 2.58
N THR A 53 -18.02 10.49 1.95
CA THR A 53 -18.14 9.35 1.02
C THR A 53 -17.45 9.68 -0.30
N VAL A 54 -16.59 8.78 -0.78
CA VAL A 54 -15.90 8.88 -2.08
C VAL A 54 -16.22 7.64 -2.90
N HIS A 55 -16.66 7.83 -4.14
CA HIS A 55 -16.84 6.73 -5.10
C HIS A 55 -15.51 6.47 -5.81
N PRO A 56 -14.88 5.29 -5.63
CA PRO A 56 -13.51 5.06 -6.08
C PRO A 56 -13.35 5.04 -7.60
N THR A 57 -14.41 4.75 -8.36
CA THR A 57 -14.38 4.57 -9.82
C THR A 57 -15.26 5.57 -10.58
N GLY A 58 -15.60 6.71 -9.95
CA GLY A 58 -16.56 7.67 -10.52
C GLY A 58 -16.12 8.28 -11.85
N GLN A 59 -15.10 9.14 -11.82
CA GLN A 59 -14.67 9.98 -12.95
C GLN A 59 -13.83 9.18 -13.96
N ASN A 60 -14.47 8.27 -14.72
CA ASN A 60 -13.79 7.37 -15.68
C ASN A 60 -12.65 6.56 -15.03
N GLY A 61 -12.89 6.04 -13.82
CA GLY A 61 -11.90 5.28 -13.05
C GLY A 61 -11.14 6.09 -12.01
N ALA A 62 -11.17 7.42 -12.05
CA ALA A 62 -10.67 8.25 -10.95
C ALA A 62 -11.72 8.40 -9.83
N PRO A 63 -11.31 8.56 -8.56
CA PRO A 63 -12.22 8.82 -7.45
C PRO A 63 -13.09 10.06 -7.68
N SER A 64 -14.31 10.07 -7.12
CA SER A 64 -15.26 11.17 -7.33
C SER A 64 -14.80 12.53 -6.80
N ASP A 65 -13.83 12.57 -5.89
CA ASP A 65 -13.24 13.79 -5.33
C ASP A 65 -11.90 14.19 -5.99
N ALA A 66 -11.41 13.38 -6.94
CA ALA A 66 -10.16 13.64 -7.62
C ALA A 66 -10.26 14.82 -8.60
N ILE A 67 -9.14 15.52 -8.80
CA ILE A 67 -8.98 16.49 -9.89
C ILE A 67 -8.29 15.75 -11.04
N VAL A 68 -9.01 15.56 -12.14
CA VAL A 68 -8.46 14.89 -13.33
C VAL A 68 -7.58 15.87 -14.11
N LEU A 69 -6.26 15.65 -14.06
CA LEU A 69 -5.28 16.47 -14.81
C LEU A 69 -5.14 16.03 -16.27
N PHE A 70 -5.49 14.78 -16.58
CA PHE A 70 -5.46 14.22 -17.92
C PHE A 70 -6.36 12.99 -18.01
N ASP A 71 -7.23 12.95 -19.01
CA ASP A 71 -8.16 11.85 -19.30
C ASP A 71 -8.04 11.35 -20.74
N GLY A 72 -7.04 11.83 -21.48
CA GLY A 72 -6.84 11.53 -22.89
C GLY A 72 -7.51 12.49 -23.88
N SER A 73 -8.25 13.51 -23.42
CA SER A 73 -8.97 14.42 -24.32
C SER A 73 -8.16 15.65 -24.76
N ASN A 74 -7.38 16.24 -23.85
CA ASN A 74 -6.63 17.48 -24.09
C ASN A 74 -5.47 17.66 -23.09
N LEU A 75 -4.73 18.77 -23.22
CA LEU A 75 -3.59 19.16 -22.37
C LEU A 75 -3.86 20.47 -21.62
N ASP A 76 -5.12 20.88 -21.46
CA ASP A 76 -5.49 22.22 -21.00
C ASP A 76 -5.15 22.47 -19.54
N ALA A 77 -5.00 21.42 -18.74
CA ALA A 77 -4.54 21.50 -17.35
C ALA A 77 -3.04 21.83 -17.22
N TRP A 78 -2.30 21.85 -18.33
CA TRP A 78 -0.84 21.91 -18.35
C TRP A 78 -0.33 23.19 -19.02
N ALA A 79 0.86 23.63 -18.61
CA ALA A 79 1.59 24.75 -19.19
C ALA A 79 3.08 24.39 -19.33
N PRO A 80 3.78 24.97 -20.32
CA PRO A 80 5.24 24.88 -20.39
C PRO A 80 5.91 25.52 -19.17
N VAL A 81 7.12 25.06 -18.85
CA VAL A 81 7.94 25.63 -17.76
C VAL A 81 8.84 26.76 -18.26
N ASN A 82 9.40 26.65 -19.46
CA ASN A 82 10.52 27.49 -19.90
C ASN A 82 10.14 28.59 -20.90
N TYR A 83 8.87 28.74 -21.25
CA TYR A 83 8.38 29.77 -22.18
C TYR A 83 6.89 30.03 -21.96
N ASP A 84 6.40 31.13 -22.51
CA ASP A 84 4.97 31.44 -22.57
C ASP A 84 4.39 30.92 -23.88
N GLY A 85 3.47 29.96 -23.80
CA GLY A 85 2.86 29.35 -24.99
C GLY A 85 2.03 28.11 -24.68
N ALA A 86 1.64 27.41 -25.76
CA ALA A 86 0.91 26.16 -25.65
C ALA A 86 1.86 24.98 -25.37
N VAL A 87 1.35 23.97 -24.67
CA VAL A 87 2.07 22.70 -24.48
C VAL A 87 2.26 22.01 -25.83
N THR A 88 3.49 21.59 -26.11
CA THR A 88 3.86 20.92 -27.38
C THR A 88 3.94 19.40 -27.27
N TRP A 89 3.66 18.82 -26.11
CA TRP A 89 3.54 17.37 -25.98
C TRP A 89 2.44 16.86 -26.92
N ILE A 90 2.66 15.68 -27.51
CA ILE A 90 1.78 15.13 -28.52
C ILE A 90 0.65 14.37 -27.84
N LEU A 91 -0.59 14.70 -28.18
CA LEU A 91 -1.75 13.91 -27.77
C LEU A 91 -1.95 12.73 -28.74
N ASP A 92 -1.78 11.50 -28.25
CA ASP A 92 -2.16 10.30 -28.98
C ASP A 92 -3.65 10.02 -28.72
N LYS A 93 -4.50 10.33 -29.71
CA LYS A 93 -5.96 10.16 -29.61
C LYS A 93 -6.40 8.69 -29.62
N ASN A 94 -5.57 7.78 -30.14
CA ASN A 94 -5.91 6.36 -30.20
C ASN A 94 -5.66 5.68 -28.86
N ASP A 95 -4.50 5.97 -28.27
CA ASP A 95 -4.09 5.42 -26.97
C ASP A 95 -4.55 6.27 -25.78
N LYS A 96 -5.08 7.48 -26.03
CA LYS A 96 -5.48 8.45 -25.00
C LYS A 96 -4.33 8.81 -24.07
N SER A 97 -3.10 8.86 -24.59
CA SER A 97 -1.90 9.24 -23.84
C SER A 97 -1.29 10.53 -24.36
N MET A 98 -0.45 11.16 -23.53
CA MET A 98 0.40 12.26 -23.93
C MET A 98 1.84 11.79 -24.06
N ILE A 99 2.51 12.21 -25.13
CA ILE A 99 3.87 11.79 -25.47
C ILE A 99 4.78 13.02 -25.36
N VAL A 100 5.87 12.87 -24.60
CA VAL A 100 6.88 13.91 -24.42
C VAL A 100 7.40 14.40 -25.77
N HIS A 101 7.41 15.72 -25.98
CA HIS A 101 8.05 16.30 -27.15
C HIS A 101 9.57 16.22 -26.99
N ARG A 102 10.21 15.29 -27.72
CA ARG A 102 11.65 15.08 -27.68
C ARG A 102 12.35 15.92 -28.75
N THR A 103 12.70 17.15 -28.41
CA THR A 103 13.57 18.01 -29.21
C THR A 103 14.99 18.03 -28.64
N SER A 104 15.97 18.42 -29.46
CA SER A 104 17.33 18.71 -28.99
C SER A 104 17.37 19.95 -28.09
N ASP A 105 16.40 20.86 -28.25
CA ASP A 105 16.13 21.89 -27.24
C ASP A 105 15.36 21.28 -26.07
N THR A 106 15.78 21.59 -24.85
CA THR A 106 15.04 21.22 -23.63
C THR A 106 13.92 22.21 -23.32
N LEU A 107 13.77 23.26 -24.13
CA LEU A 107 12.79 24.34 -23.93
C LEU A 107 11.38 23.77 -23.78
N ASN A 108 11.04 22.79 -24.62
CA ASN A 108 9.73 22.19 -24.74
C ASN A 108 9.54 20.87 -23.96
N ALA A 109 10.58 20.41 -23.26
CA ALA A 109 10.59 19.07 -22.66
C ALA A 109 9.73 18.99 -21.38
N THR A 110 9.67 20.07 -20.60
CA THR A 110 9.03 20.07 -19.27
C THR A 110 7.72 20.84 -19.27
N ILE A 111 6.68 20.20 -18.75
CA ILE A 111 5.37 20.80 -18.50
C ILE A 111 5.04 20.74 -17.01
N LYS A 112 4.14 21.62 -16.58
CA LYS A 112 3.62 21.67 -15.21
C LYS A 112 2.12 21.85 -15.21
N SER A 113 1.46 21.41 -14.14
CA SER A 113 0.05 21.74 -13.94
C SER A 113 -0.11 23.25 -13.77
N LYS A 114 -1.14 23.84 -14.38
CA LYS A 114 -1.52 25.24 -14.15
C LYS A 114 -1.93 25.48 -12.70
N ARG A 115 -2.61 24.48 -12.10
CA ARG A 115 -2.98 24.49 -10.68
C ARG A 115 -1.77 24.17 -9.81
N LYS A 116 -1.65 24.88 -8.69
CA LYS A 116 -0.68 24.60 -7.63
C LYS A 116 -1.30 23.71 -6.55
N PHE A 117 -0.49 22.86 -5.96
CA PHE A 117 -0.93 21.86 -4.99
C PHE A 117 -0.11 21.91 -3.70
N GLY A 118 -0.80 21.66 -2.59
CA GLY A 118 -0.19 21.37 -1.27
C GLY A 118 -0.07 19.86 -1.08
N SER A 119 -0.62 19.34 0.02
CA SER A 119 -0.76 17.90 0.22
C SER A 119 -1.70 17.30 -0.83
N VAL A 120 -1.24 16.25 -1.50
CA VAL A 120 -2.02 15.53 -2.53
C VAL A 120 -1.85 14.03 -2.40
N GLN A 121 -2.86 13.33 -2.91
CA GLN A 121 -2.70 12.00 -3.45
C GLN A 121 -2.68 12.12 -4.98
N LEU A 122 -1.54 11.79 -5.58
CA LEU A 122 -1.36 11.77 -7.02
C LEU A 122 -1.48 10.33 -7.50
N HIS A 123 -2.16 10.12 -8.62
CA HIS A 123 -2.10 8.92 -9.47
C HIS A 123 -1.53 9.35 -10.81
N LEU A 124 -0.54 8.61 -11.32
CA LEU A 124 0.01 8.81 -12.65
C LEU A 124 0.44 7.46 -13.21
N GLU A 125 0.13 7.25 -14.48
CA GLU A 125 0.62 6.13 -15.28
C GLU A 125 1.56 6.67 -16.35
N TRP A 126 2.65 5.95 -16.58
CA TRP A 126 3.59 6.24 -17.66
C TRP A 126 3.94 4.93 -18.36
N LYS A 127 4.55 5.04 -19.54
CA LYS A 127 5.05 3.88 -20.30
C LYS A 127 6.37 4.21 -20.96
N SER A 128 7.27 3.21 -21.01
CA SER A 128 8.52 3.32 -21.77
C SER A 128 8.25 3.54 -23.26
N PRO A 129 9.16 4.22 -24.00
CA PRO A 129 9.06 4.34 -25.45
C PRO A 129 9.03 2.96 -26.14
N LYS A 130 8.28 2.81 -27.24
CA LYS A 130 8.23 1.56 -28.02
C LYS A 130 9.61 1.15 -28.55
N HIS A 131 10.41 2.12 -28.96
CA HIS A 131 11.76 1.91 -29.45
C HIS A 131 12.75 2.26 -28.35
N ILE A 132 13.28 1.22 -27.72
CA ILE A 132 14.31 1.34 -26.71
C ILE A 132 15.61 1.84 -27.34
N LYS A 133 16.17 2.91 -26.77
CA LYS A 133 17.48 3.46 -27.12
C LYS A 133 18.21 3.90 -25.85
N GLY A 134 19.53 3.77 -25.87
CA GLY A 134 20.39 4.14 -24.75
C GLY A 134 20.36 3.14 -23.60
N ASP A 135 21.07 3.50 -22.54
CA ASP A 135 21.32 2.71 -21.35
C ASP A 135 21.41 3.65 -20.12
N GLY A 136 21.35 3.06 -18.92
CA GLY A 136 21.35 3.79 -17.66
C GLY A 136 20.32 4.91 -17.65
N GLN A 137 20.77 6.13 -17.34
CA GLN A 137 19.93 7.33 -17.28
C GLN A 137 19.52 7.87 -18.66
N ASN A 138 20.06 7.35 -19.76
CA ASN A 138 19.72 7.84 -21.11
C ASN A 138 18.56 7.05 -21.75
N ARG A 139 18.00 6.08 -21.02
CA ARG A 139 16.98 5.16 -21.50
C ARG A 139 15.62 5.45 -20.86
N GLY A 140 14.74 6.11 -21.62
CA GLY A 140 13.36 6.37 -21.19
C GLY A 140 13.25 7.25 -19.92
N ASN A 141 14.20 8.16 -19.72
CA ASN A 141 14.25 9.03 -18.52
C ASN A 141 13.23 10.18 -18.58
N SER A 142 12.55 10.40 -17.47
CA SER A 142 11.63 11.49 -17.18
C SER A 142 11.52 11.64 -15.65
N GLY A 143 10.67 12.53 -15.15
CA GLY A 143 10.47 12.67 -13.71
C GLY A 143 9.17 13.38 -13.35
N VAL A 144 8.66 13.08 -12.16
CA VAL A 144 7.55 13.82 -11.55
C VAL A 144 8.09 14.70 -10.44
N PHE A 145 8.05 16.00 -10.63
CA PHE A 145 8.52 16.98 -9.65
C PHE A 145 7.38 17.41 -8.73
N LEU A 146 7.36 16.87 -7.52
CA LEU A 146 6.43 17.31 -6.49
C LEU A 146 6.77 18.76 -6.09
N GLN A 147 5.78 19.64 -6.31
CA GLN A 147 5.89 21.08 -6.04
C GLN A 147 7.10 21.74 -6.71
N GLU A 148 7.49 21.27 -7.91
CA GLU A 148 8.64 21.77 -8.67
C GLU A 148 9.99 21.59 -7.93
N ARG A 149 10.06 20.69 -6.93
CA ARG A 149 11.23 20.55 -6.04
C ARG A 149 11.74 19.12 -5.92
N TYR A 150 10.86 18.17 -5.64
CA TYR A 150 11.26 16.82 -5.29
C TYR A 150 10.91 15.86 -6.43
N GLU A 151 11.93 15.35 -7.11
CA GLU A 151 11.76 14.44 -8.23
C GLU A 151 11.55 13.01 -7.74
N VAL A 152 10.41 12.44 -8.15
CA VAL A 152 10.22 10.99 -8.18
C VAL A 152 10.61 10.51 -9.56
N GLN A 153 11.59 9.61 -9.61
CA GLN A 153 12.26 9.26 -10.85
C GLN A 153 11.41 8.36 -11.75
N ILE A 154 11.31 8.71 -13.03
CA ILE A 154 10.74 7.85 -14.08
C ILE A 154 11.88 7.39 -14.99
N LEU A 155 12.06 6.08 -15.12
CA LEU A 155 13.13 5.52 -15.94
C LEU A 155 12.72 4.14 -16.46
N ASP A 156 13.05 3.84 -17.71
CA ASP A 156 12.93 2.46 -18.18
C ASP A 156 13.95 1.59 -17.46
N ASN A 157 13.48 0.69 -16.60
CA ASN A 157 14.30 -0.16 -15.77
C ASN A 157 14.37 -1.61 -16.28
N ASN A 158 13.77 -1.90 -17.44
CA ASN A 158 13.71 -3.25 -17.99
C ASN A 158 15.06 -3.68 -18.58
N ASN A 159 15.76 -4.56 -17.88
CA ASN A 159 17.15 -4.96 -18.19
C ASN A 159 18.04 -3.73 -18.46
N ASN A 160 17.91 -2.72 -17.60
CA ASN A 160 18.65 -1.48 -17.65
C ASN A 160 19.18 -1.16 -16.26
N ASP A 161 20.48 -1.24 -16.10
CA ASP A 161 21.16 -0.96 -14.83
C ASP A 161 21.62 0.49 -14.78
N THR A 162 21.55 1.07 -13.58
CA THR A 162 21.97 2.44 -13.29
C THR A 162 22.28 2.57 -11.80
N TYR A 163 22.74 3.74 -11.35
CA TYR A 163 22.98 3.96 -9.92
C TYR A 163 21.66 3.92 -9.12
N VAL A 164 21.66 3.18 -8.02
CA VAL A 164 20.43 2.77 -7.31
C VAL A 164 19.61 3.92 -6.72
N ASN A 165 20.25 5.04 -6.36
CA ASN A 165 19.56 6.24 -5.85
C ASN A 165 18.98 7.12 -6.97
N GLY A 166 19.17 6.77 -8.25
CA GLY A 166 18.51 7.42 -9.40
C GLY A 166 17.81 6.44 -10.33
N GLN A 167 17.52 5.22 -9.87
CA GLN A 167 16.68 4.30 -10.61
C GLN A 167 15.20 4.66 -10.45
N VAL A 168 14.34 4.08 -11.28
CA VAL A 168 12.89 4.33 -11.25
C VAL A 168 12.29 4.21 -9.85
N GLY A 169 11.42 5.15 -9.50
CA GLY A 169 10.77 5.22 -8.19
C GLY A 169 11.65 5.76 -7.06
N SER A 170 12.91 6.11 -7.31
CA SER A 170 13.73 6.81 -6.31
C SER A 170 13.23 8.23 -6.08
N VAL A 171 13.47 8.76 -4.87
CA VAL A 171 13.58 10.21 -4.71
C VAL A 171 14.97 10.57 -5.24
N TYR A 172 15.02 11.23 -6.39
CA TYR A 172 16.23 11.29 -7.22
C TYR A 172 17.47 11.74 -6.43
N LYS A 173 18.48 10.87 -6.42
CA LYS A 173 19.76 10.95 -5.68
C LYS A 173 19.66 11.02 -4.15
N GLN A 174 18.49 10.88 -3.55
CA GLN A 174 18.27 11.00 -2.10
C GLN A 174 17.87 9.69 -1.44
N SER A 175 16.94 8.93 -2.03
CA SER A 175 16.41 7.71 -1.43
C SER A 175 16.22 6.62 -2.46
N VAL A 176 16.85 5.46 -2.20
CA VAL A 176 16.72 4.27 -3.04
C VAL A 176 15.31 3.70 -2.87
N PRO A 177 14.61 3.30 -3.95
CA PRO A 177 13.32 2.65 -3.84
C PRO A 177 13.48 1.30 -3.13
N LEU A 178 12.47 0.90 -2.34
CA LEU A 178 12.51 -0.35 -1.58
C LEU A 178 12.56 -1.59 -2.47
N ALA A 179 12.07 -1.49 -3.70
CA ALA A 179 12.10 -2.55 -4.68
C ALA A 179 12.19 -1.98 -6.11
N LYS A 180 12.82 -2.75 -7.00
CA LYS A 180 12.73 -2.54 -8.45
C LYS A 180 11.47 -3.23 -8.95
N ALA A 181 10.33 -2.54 -8.89
CA ALA A 181 9.08 -3.09 -9.44
C ALA A 181 9.19 -3.16 -10.96
N LEU A 182 8.96 -4.35 -11.51
CA LEU A 182 8.97 -4.62 -12.94
C LEU A 182 7.53 -4.92 -13.36
N TYR A 183 7.07 -4.24 -14.40
CA TYR A 183 5.84 -4.63 -15.09
C TYR A 183 6.18 -4.95 -16.54
N GLN A 184 6.26 -6.23 -16.86
CA GLN A 184 6.36 -6.71 -18.24
C GLN A 184 4.99 -7.23 -18.68
N GLN A 185 4.10 -6.33 -19.06
CA GLN A 185 2.98 -6.68 -19.93
C GLN A 185 3.17 -5.93 -21.24
N GLY A 186 2.76 -6.54 -22.36
CA GLY A 186 3.12 -6.12 -23.72
C GLY A 186 3.37 -4.62 -23.93
N ASN A 187 4.52 -4.31 -24.54
CA ASN A 187 4.94 -2.98 -25.01
C ASN A 187 5.02 -1.82 -23.99
N GLY A 188 4.91 -2.02 -22.66
CA GLY A 188 5.17 -0.94 -21.70
C GLY A 188 5.17 -1.34 -20.22
N ILE A 189 5.99 -0.65 -19.41
CA ILE A 189 5.91 -0.66 -17.95
C ILE A 189 4.86 0.38 -17.56
N VAL A 190 3.79 0.00 -16.86
CA VAL A 190 2.90 0.94 -16.18
C VAL A 190 3.28 0.96 -14.70
N MET A 191 3.90 2.04 -14.23
CA MET A 191 4.06 2.26 -12.79
C MET A 191 3.06 3.33 -12.37
N ILE A 192 2.20 2.93 -11.44
CA ILE A 192 1.24 3.82 -10.78
C ILE A 192 1.94 4.42 -9.58
N LEU A 193 2.23 5.73 -9.63
CA LEU A 193 2.69 6.44 -8.43
C LEU A 193 1.45 6.81 -7.61
N PHE A 194 1.28 6.24 -6.41
CA PHE A 194 0.36 6.75 -5.40
C PHE A 194 1.16 7.57 -4.38
N THR A 195 1.03 8.89 -4.39
CA THR A 195 1.52 9.65 -3.23
C THR A 195 0.48 9.51 -2.12
N THR A 196 0.83 8.97 -0.97
CA THR A 196 -0.12 8.94 0.15
C THR A 196 -0.20 10.32 0.78
N ARG A 197 -1.35 10.60 1.39
CA ARG A 197 -1.63 11.81 2.16
C ARG A 197 -0.51 12.03 3.19
N LEU A 198 0.32 13.07 3.02
CA LEU A 198 1.01 13.70 4.14
C LEU A 198 -0.10 14.23 5.05
N SER A 199 -0.48 13.43 6.04
CA SER A 199 -1.44 13.84 7.04
C SER A 199 -0.92 15.14 7.65
N SER A 200 -1.75 16.18 7.59
CA SER A 200 -1.51 17.39 8.36
C SER A 200 -1.30 16.95 9.81
N ILE A 201 -0.09 17.10 10.33
CA ILE A 201 0.16 17.15 11.77
C ILE A 201 -0.58 18.40 12.24
N LYS A 202 -1.89 18.29 12.50
CA LYS A 202 -2.54 19.22 13.39
C LYS A 202 -1.90 18.98 14.74
N ARG A 203 -1.00 19.88 15.16
CA ARG A 203 -0.57 19.98 16.56
C ARG A 203 -1.83 19.85 17.40
N ALA A 204 -1.93 18.76 18.15
CA ALA A 204 -2.89 18.67 19.25
C ALA A 204 -2.60 19.87 20.14
N LYS A 205 -3.51 20.87 20.15
CA LYS A 205 -3.51 21.86 21.22
C LYS A 205 -3.79 21.05 22.48
N LYS A 206 -2.75 20.84 23.28
CA LYS A 206 -2.83 20.32 24.64
C LYS A 206 -3.91 21.11 25.36
N GLN A 207 -5.09 20.53 25.50
CA GLN A 207 -6.15 21.07 26.32
C GLN A 207 -5.64 20.93 27.75
N ARG A 208 -5.07 22.03 28.25
CA ARG A 208 -4.58 22.13 29.61
C ARG A 208 -5.84 22.09 30.47
N LEU A 209 -6.16 20.92 31.03
CA LEU A 209 -7.06 20.82 32.16
C LEU A 209 -6.46 21.74 33.24
N GLN A 210 -7.15 22.83 33.53
CA GLN A 210 -6.87 23.64 34.71
C GLN A 210 -7.46 22.92 35.93
N PRO A 211 -6.81 23.02 37.10
CA PRO A 211 -7.27 22.40 38.34
C PRO A 211 -8.61 22.97 38.82
#